data_AF-A0AA39KAL8-F1
#
_entry.id   AF-A0AA39KAL8-F1
#
_cell.length_a   1.000
_cell.length_b   1.000
_cell.length_c   1.000
_cell.angle_alpha   90.00
_cell.angle_beta   90.00
_cell.angle_gamma   90.00
#
_symmetry.space_group_name_H-M   'P 1'
#
loop_
_entity.id
_entity.type
_entity.pdbx_description
1 polymer ?
#
loop_
_entity_poly.entity_id
_entity_poly.type
_entity_poly.pdbx_seq_one_letter_code
_entity_poly.pdbx_strand_id
1 'polypeptide(L)'
;MSQTQNFAYPAAEDARKDRTLAEFLLMLDDYEPLIPNEVTDYYLQRVGFECEDVRLKRLLSLAAQKFVSDIAADAYQHARIRTNASGGRARANQPLTDLSSALAEYGINSRKPDFYM
;
A
#
# COMPACT_ATOMS: atom_id res chain seq x y z
N MET A 1 12.43 36.62 -18.42
CA MET A 1 12.95 35.62 -17.44
C MET A 1 11.92 34.52 -17.34
N SER A 2 12.41 33.30 -17.47
CA SER A 2 11.73 32.08 -17.91
C SER A 2 10.72 31.53 -16.92
N GLN A 3 9.70 30.88 -17.48
CA GLN A 3 8.69 30.02 -16.84
C GLN A 3 9.28 29.04 -15.83
N THR A 4 8.51 28.74 -14.78
CA THR A 4 8.54 27.42 -14.15
C THR A 4 7.10 26.95 -14.05
N GLN A 5 6.80 25.91 -14.84
CA GLN A 5 5.50 25.26 -15.00
C GLN A 5 5.08 24.59 -13.69
N ASN A 6 3.87 24.90 -13.23
CA ASN A 6 3.18 24.06 -12.24
C ASN A 6 2.72 22.78 -12.95
N PHE A 7 3.31 21.66 -12.54
CA PHE A 7 2.98 20.32 -13.01
C PHE A 7 1.51 20.01 -12.76
N ALA A 8 0.77 19.74 -13.83
CA ALA A 8 -0.60 19.29 -13.81
C ALA A 8 -0.66 17.80 -13.46
N TYR A 9 -1.23 17.45 -12.31
CA TYR A 9 -1.80 16.11 -12.05
C TYR A 9 -3.09 16.14 -11.19
N PRO A 10 -4.19 16.75 -11.67
CA PRO A 10 -5.53 16.29 -11.28
C PRO A 10 -6.28 15.58 -12.43
N ALA A 11 -5.97 15.91 -13.69
CA ALA A 11 -6.72 15.41 -14.84
C ALA A 11 -6.47 13.92 -15.19
N ALA A 12 -5.33 13.36 -14.78
CA ALA A 12 -5.01 11.94 -15.03
C ALA A 12 -5.70 10.98 -14.03
N GLU A 13 -6.06 11.48 -12.85
CA GLU A 13 -6.76 10.70 -11.80
C GLU A 13 -8.25 10.56 -12.13
N ASP A 14 -8.89 11.61 -12.65
CA ASP A 14 -10.31 11.56 -13.01
C ASP A 14 -10.60 10.78 -14.30
N ALA A 15 -9.65 10.72 -15.25
CA ALA A 15 -9.79 9.92 -16.47
C ALA A 15 -9.58 8.40 -16.28
N ARG A 16 -9.10 7.98 -15.10
CA ARG A 16 -8.89 6.55 -14.77
C ARG A 16 -10.14 5.86 -14.21
N LYS A 17 -11.20 6.61 -13.90
CA LYS A 17 -12.33 6.12 -13.08
C LYS A 17 -13.32 5.20 -13.79
N ASP A 18 -13.26 5.04 -15.10
CA ASP A 18 -14.23 4.21 -15.84
C ASP A 18 -13.61 2.99 -16.54
N ARG A 19 -12.57 2.38 -15.95
CA ARG A 19 -12.16 1.03 -16.38
C ARG A 19 -13.03 0.01 -15.70
N THR A 20 -13.72 -0.80 -16.48
CA THR A 20 -14.51 -1.90 -15.93
C THR A 20 -13.57 -2.94 -15.29
N LEU A 21 -14.07 -3.70 -14.32
CA LEU A 21 -13.30 -4.81 -13.74
C LEU A 21 -12.86 -5.82 -14.82
N ALA A 22 -13.69 -6.04 -15.84
CA ALA A 22 -13.37 -6.93 -16.95
C ALA A 22 -12.17 -6.42 -17.77
N GLU A 23 -12.14 -5.14 -18.11
CA GLU A 23 -10.99 -4.51 -18.78
C GLU A 23 -9.72 -4.57 -17.92
N PHE A 24 -9.87 -4.39 -16.61
CA PHE A 24 -8.75 -4.48 -15.70
C PHE A 24 -8.18 -5.91 -15.62
N LEU A 25 -9.04 -6.93 -15.55
CA LEU A 25 -8.61 -8.33 -15.57
C LEU A 25 -7.86 -8.69 -16.84
N LEU A 26 -8.26 -8.14 -18.00
CA LEU A 26 -7.54 -8.34 -19.26
C LEU A 26 -6.12 -7.74 -19.21
N MET A 27 -5.93 -6.61 -18.53
CA MET A 27 -4.59 -6.03 -18.36
C MET A 27 -3.69 -6.87 -17.45
N LEU A 28 -4.29 -7.70 -16.59
CA LEU A 28 -3.55 -8.58 -15.69
C LEU A 28 -3.03 -9.85 -16.38
N ASP A 29 -3.40 -10.12 -17.64
CA ASP A 29 -2.85 -11.24 -18.41
C ASP A 29 -1.35 -11.05 -18.71
N ASP A 30 -0.89 -9.81 -18.88
CA ASP A 30 0.51 -9.48 -19.20
C ASP A 30 1.28 -8.88 -18.01
N TYR A 31 0.62 -8.71 -16.86
CA TYR A 31 1.24 -8.11 -15.68
C TYR A 31 1.78 -9.17 -14.72
N GLU A 32 3.02 -8.99 -14.24
CA GLU A 32 3.62 -9.82 -13.21
C GLU A 32 3.74 -9.02 -11.90
N PRO A 33 2.90 -9.29 -10.88
CA PRO A 33 2.97 -8.61 -9.59
C PRO A 33 4.26 -8.93 -8.82
N LEU A 34 4.64 -8.06 -7.88
CA LEU A 34 5.80 -8.29 -7.00
C LEU A 34 5.70 -9.59 -6.18
N ILE A 35 4.49 -9.94 -5.73
CA ILE A 35 4.20 -11.18 -5.02
C ILE A 35 4.05 -12.29 -6.08
N PRO A 36 4.89 -13.35 -6.05
CA PRO A 36 4.80 -14.48 -6.97
C PRO A 36 3.47 -15.24 -6.86
N ASN A 37 3.10 -15.92 -7.94
CA ASN A 37 1.85 -16.70 -8.01
C ASN A 37 1.85 -17.83 -6.98
N GLU A 38 2.98 -18.48 -6.74
CA GLU A 38 3.12 -19.62 -5.82
C GLU A 38 2.82 -19.21 -4.37
N VAL A 39 3.22 -18.00 -3.99
CA VAL A 39 2.90 -17.44 -2.67
C VAL A 39 1.40 -17.21 -2.55
N THR A 40 0.79 -16.66 -3.59
CA THR A 40 -0.65 -16.41 -3.63
C THR A 40 -1.42 -17.73 -3.56
N ASP A 41 -1.01 -18.74 -4.31
CA ASP A 41 -1.60 -20.08 -4.31
C ASP A 41 -1.52 -20.76 -2.95
N TYR A 42 -0.37 -20.66 -2.27
CA TYR A 42 -0.21 -21.18 -0.93
C TYR A 42 -1.23 -20.57 0.06
N TYR A 43 -1.41 -19.24 0.03
CA TYR A 43 -2.38 -18.58 0.91
C TYR A 43 -3.83 -18.85 0.52
N LEU A 44 -4.13 -19.00 -0.77
CA LEU A 44 -5.46 -19.39 -1.26
C LEU A 44 -5.84 -20.80 -0.81
N GLN A 45 -4.93 -21.77 -0.96
CA GLN A 45 -5.14 -23.14 -0.45
C GLN A 45 -5.33 -23.17 1.06
N ARG A 46 -4.57 -22.36 1.81
CA ARG A 46 -4.69 -22.27 3.27
C ARG A 46 -6.08 -21.79 3.73
N VAL A 47 -6.75 -20.95 2.95
CA VAL A 47 -8.13 -20.51 3.24
C VAL A 47 -9.20 -21.43 2.64
N GLY A 48 -8.79 -22.50 1.94
CA GLY A 48 -9.69 -23.45 1.29
C GLY A 48 -10.27 -22.94 -0.03
N PHE A 49 -9.60 -22.00 -0.69
CA PHE A 49 -10.01 -21.46 -1.99
C PHE A 49 -9.04 -21.91 -3.07
N GLU A 50 -9.54 -22.60 -4.09
CA GLU A 50 -8.76 -22.98 -5.28
C GLU A 50 -9.25 -22.20 -6.49
N CYS A 51 -8.32 -21.59 -7.21
CA CYS A 51 -8.60 -20.83 -8.41
C CYS A 51 -7.59 -21.17 -9.49
N GLU A 52 -8.06 -21.53 -10.67
CA GLU A 52 -7.21 -21.81 -11.83
C GLU A 52 -6.92 -20.55 -12.65
N ASP A 53 -7.74 -19.50 -12.52
CA ASP A 53 -7.59 -18.26 -13.27
C ASP A 53 -6.41 -17.43 -12.72
N VAL A 54 -5.34 -17.36 -13.51
CA VAL A 54 -4.11 -16.60 -13.19
C VAL A 54 -4.40 -15.12 -12.98
N ARG A 55 -5.38 -14.54 -13.67
CA ARG A 55 -5.74 -13.12 -13.54
C ARG A 55 -6.32 -12.83 -12.16
N LEU A 56 -7.11 -13.76 -11.61
CA LEU A 56 -7.65 -13.63 -10.26
C LEU A 56 -6.55 -13.73 -9.19
N LYS A 57 -5.57 -14.62 -9.39
CA LYS A 57 -4.38 -14.69 -8.53
C LYS A 57 -3.63 -13.36 -8.55
N ARG A 58 -3.32 -12.84 -9.74
CA ARG A 58 -2.61 -11.57 -9.92
C ARG A 58 -3.38 -10.37 -9.39
N LEU A 59 -4.71 -10.37 -9.55
CA LEU A 59 -5.59 -9.35 -8.97
C LEU A 59 -5.45 -9.32 -7.45
N LEU A 60 -5.53 -10.49 -6.80
CA LEU A 60 -5.37 -10.61 -5.35
C LEU A 60 -3.98 -10.16 -4.90
N SER A 61 -2.93 -10.60 -5.61
CA SER A 61 -1.55 -10.19 -5.33
C SER A 61 -1.38 -8.67 -5.42
N LEU A 62 -1.94 -8.03 -6.44
CA LEU A 62 -1.86 -6.59 -6.65
C LEU A 62 -2.69 -5.82 -5.61
N ALA A 63 -3.87 -6.32 -5.25
CA ALA A 63 -4.68 -5.73 -4.19
C ALA A 63 -3.94 -5.77 -2.83
N ALA A 64 -3.29 -6.88 -2.49
CA ALA A 64 -2.47 -7.00 -1.29
C ALA A 64 -1.26 -6.05 -1.32
N GLN A 65 -0.59 -5.92 -2.46
CA GLN A 65 0.51 -4.96 -2.64
C GLN A 65 0.05 -3.52 -2.46
N LYS A 66 -1.09 -3.16 -3.06
CA LYS A 66 -1.67 -1.82 -2.90
C LYS A 66 -2.00 -1.57 -1.44
N PHE A 67 -2.65 -2.52 -0.77
CA PHE A 67 -3.01 -2.40 0.64
C PHE A 67 -1.79 -2.14 1.54
N VAL A 68 -0.71 -2.92 1.38
CA VAL A 68 0.53 -2.71 2.15
C VAL A 68 1.18 -1.37 1.79
N SER A 69 1.14 -0.98 0.52
CA SER A 69 1.71 0.30 0.05
C SER A 69 0.96 1.50 0.62
N ASP A 70 -0.37 1.43 0.70
CA ASP A 70 -1.19 2.49 1.30
C ASP A 70 -0.84 2.65 2.79
N ILE A 71 -0.77 1.55 3.56
CA ILE A 71 -0.37 1.59 4.98
C ILE A 71 1.05 2.17 5.14
N ALA A 72 1.99 1.77 4.28
CA ALA A 72 3.36 2.28 4.33
C ALA A 72 3.41 3.79 4.01
N ALA A 73 2.60 4.26 3.06
CA ALA A 73 2.49 5.67 2.72
C ALA A 73 1.93 6.48 3.90
N ASP A 74 0.90 5.98 4.58
CA ASP A 74 0.30 6.62 5.76
C ASP A 74 1.31 6.70 6.92
N ALA A 75 1.98 5.58 7.22
CA ALA A 75 3.04 5.55 8.24
C ALA A 75 4.17 6.53 7.91
N TYR A 76 4.54 6.66 6.63
CA TYR A 76 5.53 7.64 6.20
C TYR A 76 5.05 9.08 6.38
N GLN A 77 3.76 9.39 6.16
CA GLN A 77 3.21 10.72 6.45
C GLN A 77 3.28 11.05 7.94
N HIS A 78 2.92 10.11 8.81
CA HIS A 78 3.06 10.25 10.26
C HIS A 78 4.52 10.54 10.66
N ALA A 79 5.47 9.79 10.11
CA ALA A 79 6.90 9.99 10.35
C ALA A 79 7.36 11.39 9.89
N ARG A 80 6.92 11.81 8.70
CA ARG A 80 7.29 13.11 8.10
C ARG A 80 6.74 14.29 8.89
N ILE A 81 5.49 14.24 9.34
CA ILE A 81 4.87 15.31 10.14
C ILE A 81 5.62 15.47 11.47
N ARG A 82 5.92 14.37 12.16
CA ARG A 82 6.65 14.43 13.45
C ARG A 82 8.08 14.93 13.33
N THR A 83 8.82 14.47 12.31
CA THR A 83 10.21 14.91 12.09
C THR A 83 10.28 16.39 11.74
N ASN A 84 9.33 16.91 10.97
CA ASN A 84 9.20 18.33 10.66
C ASN A 84 8.78 19.16 11.88
N ALA A 85 7.82 18.67 12.69
CA ALA A 85 7.34 19.37 13.89
C ALA A 85 8.42 19.48 14.99
N SER A 86 9.38 18.56 15.00
CA SER A 86 10.48 18.53 15.99
C SER A 86 11.76 19.23 15.52
N GLY A 87 11.72 19.97 14.41
CA GLY A 87 12.83 20.77 13.90
C GLY A 87 14.11 19.96 13.64
N GLY A 88 13.98 18.70 13.22
CA GLY A 88 15.10 17.80 12.96
C GLY A 88 15.83 17.28 14.22
N ARG A 89 15.32 17.57 15.42
CA ARG A 89 15.89 17.11 16.70
C ARG A 89 15.23 15.85 17.26
N ALA A 90 14.04 15.45 16.79
CA ALA A 90 13.53 14.14 17.15
C ALA A 90 14.41 13.05 16.55
N ARG A 91 14.61 11.96 17.29
CA ARG A 91 15.22 10.74 16.76
C ARG A 91 14.44 10.35 15.50
N ALA A 92 15.07 10.50 14.35
CA ALA A 92 14.47 10.43 13.02
C ALA A 92 13.88 9.05 12.65
N ASN A 93 13.78 8.12 13.60
CA ASN A 93 13.41 6.75 13.33
C ASN A 93 12.70 6.13 14.55
N GLN A 94 11.40 6.38 14.69
CA GLN A 94 10.52 5.50 15.46
C GLN A 94 9.48 4.87 14.52
N PRO A 95 9.92 3.98 13.60
CA PRO A 95 9.03 3.41 12.58
C PRO A 95 7.88 2.59 13.19
N LEU A 96 8.08 1.99 14.36
CA LEU A 96 7.04 1.24 15.07
C LEU A 96 5.92 2.13 15.62
N THR A 97 6.22 3.35 16.07
CA THR A 97 5.19 4.26 16.57
C THR A 97 4.40 4.87 15.41
N ASP A 98 5.07 5.23 14.31
CA ASP A 98 4.41 5.71 13.09
C ASP A 98 3.50 4.65 12.46
N LEU A 99 3.99 3.41 12.38
CA LEU A 99 3.20 2.29 11.87
C LEU A 99 2.01 1.98 12.80
N SER A 100 2.20 2.04 14.12
CA SER A 100 1.10 1.85 15.07
C SER A 100 0.01 2.92 14.92
N SER A 101 0.39 4.17 14.63
CA SER A 101 -0.57 5.25 14.36
C SER A 101 -1.34 4.99 13.05
N ALA A 102 -0.64 4.62 11.97
CA ALA A 102 -1.28 4.27 10.71
C ALA A 102 -2.25 3.08 10.88
N LEU A 103 -1.81 2.00 11.52
CA LEU A 103 -2.65 0.81 11.76
C LEU A 103 -3.88 1.09 12.62
N ALA A 104 -3.80 2.04 13.56
CA ALA A 104 -4.95 2.42 14.39
C ALA A 104 -6.08 3.04 13.56
N GLU A 105 -5.77 3.74 12.46
CA GLU A 105 -6.77 4.28 11.52
C GLU A 105 -7.51 3.17 10.77
N TYR A 106 -6.85 2.04 10.53
CA TYR A 106 -7.45 0.82 9.97
C TYR A 106 -8.12 -0.08 11.04
N GLY A 107 -8.21 0.37 12.30
CA GLY A 107 -8.81 -0.38 13.41
C GLY A 107 -7.92 -1.48 14.00
N ILE A 108 -6.63 -1.50 13.68
CA ILE A 108 -5.66 -2.51 14.13
C ILE A 108 -4.84 -1.94 15.30
N ASN A 109 -4.97 -2.53 16.48
CA ASN A 109 -4.26 -2.08 17.68
C ASN A 109 -2.93 -2.82 17.87
N SER A 110 -1.83 -2.27 17.35
CA SER A 110 -0.46 -2.77 17.60
C SER A 110 0.14 -2.15 18.86
N ARG A 111 -0.22 -2.65 20.05
CA ARG A 111 0.43 -2.24 21.30
C ARG A 111 1.72 -3.03 21.51
N LYS A 112 2.87 -2.41 21.22
CA LYS A 112 4.16 -2.90 21.73
C LYS A 112 4.38 -2.33 23.14
N PRO A 113 4.63 -3.15 24.17
CA PRO A 113 5.02 -2.64 25.47
C PRO A 113 6.40 -1.96 25.38
N ASP A 114 6.54 -0.80 26.00
CA ASP A 114 7.78 -0.01 25.96
C ASP A 114 8.94 -0.72 26.68
N PHE A 115 8.62 -1.60 27.64
CA PHE A 115 9.58 -2.42 28.37
C PHE A 115 8.97 -3.80 28.68
N TYR A 116 9.82 -4.83 28.70
CA TYR A 116 9.47 -6.13 29.27
C TYR A 116 9.75 -6.05 30.78
N MET A 117 8.71 -6.16 31.61
CA MET A 117 8.83 -6.58 33.01
C MET A 117 8.40 -8.04 33.11
#